data_AF-A0A3G2S133-F1
#
_entry.id   AF-A0A3G2S133-F1
#
_cell.length_a   1.000
_cell.length_b   1.000
_cell.length_c   1.000
_cell.angle_alpha   90.00
_cell.angle_beta   90.00
_cell.angle_gamma   90.00
#
_symmetry.space_group_name_H-M   'P 1'
#
loop_
_entity.id
_entity.type
_entity.pdbx_description
1 polymer ?
#
loop_
_entity_poly.entity_id
_entity_poly.type
_entity_poly.pdbx_seq_one_letter_code
_entity_poly.pdbx_strand_id
1 'polypeptide(L)'
;MDEALLQDVSDPSDWTGSWSELRHLDMTLRCGLCFWQKMQELESKRSEMKGAEANGEPHETLARSRKRVRGTPDEDQDYRALDAGTIVQCPICQREFDAIAINAHLDRGCGTEDPGPPTMDHWLRASSPVTHSPEKRLTRPQYQLKTERDMRKLLEALQLPTSGNKDRMVERHRHWVNLYNANLDAAPALRASLPSLRKQLTQWERSHGEMTAKNVPTEKQAKAWLKANQHAYTDLIAQARSTLPSNISEHAKNSEK
;
A
#
# COMPACT_ATOMS: atom_id res chain seq x y z
N MET A 1 32.96 3.05 0.93
CA MET A 1 32.16 3.92 1.80
C MET A 1 33.17 4.70 2.59
N ASP A 2 33.26 6.01 2.35
CA ASP A 2 34.26 6.86 2.99
C ASP A 2 33.99 6.96 4.49
N GLU A 3 34.88 6.38 5.28
CA GLU A 3 34.84 6.34 6.75
C GLU A 3 34.99 7.75 7.37
N ALA A 4 35.52 8.70 6.59
CA ALA A 4 35.68 10.09 6.97
C ALA A 4 34.34 10.85 7.08
N LEU A 5 33.31 10.49 6.30
CA LEU A 5 32.00 11.16 6.36
C LEU A 5 31.12 10.71 7.54
N LEU A 6 31.51 9.65 8.24
CA LEU A 6 30.83 9.17 9.45
C LEU A 6 31.33 9.86 10.73
N GLN A 7 32.48 10.55 10.68
CA GLN A 7 33.05 11.25 11.83
C GLN A 7 32.47 12.66 12.05
N ASP A 8 31.78 13.23 11.06
CA ASP A 8 31.09 14.53 11.16
C ASP A 8 29.65 14.44 11.71
N VAL A 9 29.17 13.24 12.06
CA VAL A 9 27.88 13.08 12.74
C VAL A 9 28.11 13.28 14.23
N SER A 10 27.83 14.49 14.74
CA SER A 10 27.89 14.79 16.18
C SER A 10 27.04 13.79 16.98
N ASP A 11 27.64 13.13 17.98
CA ASP A 11 26.92 12.19 18.86
C ASP A 11 25.78 12.93 19.56
N PRO A 12 24.53 12.41 19.52
CA PRO A 12 23.40 13.04 20.18
C PRO A 12 23.61 13.29 21.68
N SER A 13 24.53 12.58 22.33
CA SER A 13 24.91 12.80 23.73
C SER A 13 25.51 14.19 23.96
N ASP A 14 26.14 14.77 22.94
CA ASP A 14 26.84 16.06 22.99
C ASP A 14 25.89 17.26 22.79
N TRP A 15 24.62 17.02 22.46
CA TRP A 15 23.63 18.09 22.26
C TRP A 15 23.21 18.70 23.60
N THR A 16 23.88 19.78 24.00
CA THR A 16 23.54 20.59 25.18
C THR A 16 22.82 21.89 24.79
N GLY A 17 22.13 22.53 25.74
CA GLY A 17 21.40 23.78 25.49
C GLY A 17 20.10 23.60 24.71
N SER A 18 19.84 24.46 23.70
CA SER A 18 18.57 24.49 22.95
C SER A 18 18.26 23.22 22.16
N TRP A 19 19.24 22.32 22.00
CA TRP A 19 19.11 21.08 21.22
C TRP A 19 18.84 19.85 22.11
N SER A 20 18.78 20.01 23.44
CA SER A 20 18.53 18.90 24.36
C SER A 20 17.16 18.25 24.19
N GLU A 21 16.16 19.01 23.73
CA GLU A 21 14.79 18.52 23.48
C GLU A 21 14.75 17.51 22.33
N LEU A 22 15.67 17.61 21.37
CA LEU A 22 15.74 16.73 20.20
C LEU A 22 16.39 15.38 20.51
N ARG A 23 17.15 15.26 21.61
CA ARG A 23 17.72 13.98 22.05
C ARG A 23 16.64 12.95 22.32
N HIS A 24 15.53 13.39 22.89
CA HIS A 24 14.40 12.52 23.16
C HIS A 24 13.77 11.97 21.87
N LEU A 25 13.69 12.81 20.84
CA LEU A 25 13.12 12.44 19.54
C LEU A 25 14.03 11.45 18.81
N ASP A 26 15.35 11.69 18.81
CA ASP A 26 16.32 10.78 18.17
C ASP A 26 16.39 9.41 18.89
N MET A 27 16.35 9.40 20.24
CA MET A 27 16.34 8.16 21.02
C MET A 27 15.08 7.30 20.75
N THR A 28 13.93 7.94 20.50
CA THR A 28 12.71 7.24 20.07
C THR A 28 12.77 6.71 18.65
N LEU A 29 13.55 7.33 17.76
CA LEU A 29 13.64 6.94 16.35
C LEU A 29 14.70 5.86 16.11
N ARG A 30 15.73 5.76 16.95
CA ARG A 30 16.84 4.81 16.76
C ARG A 30 16.70 3.49 17.52
N CYS A 31 15.98 3.45 18.65
CA CYS A 31 15.82 2.23 19.44
C CYS A 31 14.35 1.80 19.54
N GLY A 32 13.97 0.76 18.80
CA GLY A 32 12.60 0.22 18.79
C GLY A 32 12.12 -0.32 20.15
N LEU A 33 13.03 -0.74 21.03
CA LEU A 33 12.70 -1.22 22.39
C LEU A 33 12.40 -0.07 23.36
N CYS A 34 13.17 1.01 23.31
CA CYS A 34 12.94 2.19 24.15
C CYS A 34 11.70 2.98 23.70
N PHE A 35 11.40 3.00 22.40
CA PHE A 35 10.16 3.58 21.86
C PHE A 35 8.91 2.90 22.43
N TRP A 36 8.92 1.56 22.50
CA TRP A 36 7.81 0.77 23.03
C TRP A 36 7.57 1.01 24.51
N GLN A 37 8.64 1.05 25.33
CA GLN A 37 8.52 1.33 26.76
C GLN A 37 7.96 2.74 27.01
N LYS A 38 8.41 3.73 26.24
CA LYS A 38 7.94 5.11 26.39
C LYS A 38 6.48 5.29 25.96
N MET A 39 6.06 4.58 24.92
CA MET A 39 4.65 4.51 24.50
C MET A 39 3.76 3.91 25.58
N GLN A 40 4.20 2.82 26.22
CA GLN A 40 3.48 2.20 27.34
C GLN A 40 3.35 3.14 28.55
N GLU A 41 4.42 3.87 28.87
CA GLU A 41 4.41 4.85 29.97
C GLU A 41 3.48 6.04 29.69
N LEU A 42 3.41 6.51 28.44
CA LEU A 42 2.49 7.58 28.02
C LEU A 42 1.03 7.11 28.02
N GLU A 43 0.75 5.86 27.63
CA GLU A 43 -0.58 5.27 27.74
C GLU A 43 -1.01 5.08 29.21
N SER A 44 -0.09 4.65 30.08
CA SER A 44 -0.35 4.55 31.52
C SER A 44 -0.67 5.92 32.12
N LYS A 45 0.13 6.95 31.82
CA LYS A 45 -0.14 8.34 32.28
C LYS A 45 -1.45 8.89 31.74
N ARG A 46 -1.82 8.57 30.49
CA ARG A 46 -3.13 8.92 29.91
C ARG A 46 -4.28 8.22 30.63
N SER A 47 -4.08 6.97 31.08
CA SER A 47 -5.08 6.23 31.85
C SER A 47 -5.24 6.78 33.27
N GLU A 48 -4.15 7.23 33.91
CA GLU A 48 -4.16 7.88 35.22
C GLU A 48 -4.85 9.26 35.17
N MET A 49 -4.61 10.05 34.12
CA MET A 49 -5.31 11.33 33.92
C MET A 49 -6.81 11.16 33.66
N LYS A 50 -7.23 10.10 32.99
CA LYS A 50 -8.67 9.77 32.81
C LYS A 50 -9.36 9.30 34.09
N GLY A 51 -8.62 8.88 35.12
CA GLY A 51 -9.16 8.47 36.42
C GLY A 51 -9.45 9.64 37.37
N ALA A 52 -8.93 10.83 37.09
CA ALA A 52 -9.07 12.01 37.97
C ALA A 52 -10.24 12.94 37.60
N GLU A 53 -10.87 12.77 36.43
CA GLU A 53 -11.98 13.61 35.92
C GLU A 53 -13.37 12.97 36.12
N ALA A 54 -13.58 12.24 37.22
CA ALA A 54 -14.88 11.62 37.52
C ALA A 54 -15.79 12.46 38.44
N ASN A 55 -15.41 13.68 38.83
CA ASN A 55 -16.27 14.60 39.57
C ASN A 55 -15.98 16.06 39.16
N GLY A 56 -16.65 16.55 38.13
CA GLY A 56 -16.63 17.95 37.72
C GLY A 56 -17.54 18.19 36.51
N GLU A 57 -18.45 19.16 36.64
CA GLU A 57 -19.39 19.59 35.59
C GLU A 57 -18.68 19.98 34.29
N PRO A 58 -19.35 19.89 33.12
CA PRO A 58 -18.69 20.05 31.83
C PRO A 58 -18.32 21.53 31.59
N HIS A 59 -17.04 21.86 31.73
CA HIS A 59 -16.49 23.16 31.33
C HIS A 59 -15.91 23.09 29.91
N GLU A 60 -16.43 23.97 29.03
CA GLU A 60 -16.00 24.15 27.65
C GLU A 60 -14.48 24.34 27.52
N THR A 61 -13.85 23.52 26.66
CA THR A 61 -12.47 23.73 26.23
C THR A 61 -12.46 24.66 25.03
N LEU A 62 -12.18 25.95 25.25
CA LEU A 62 -11.94 26.92 24.18
C LEU A 62 -10.68 26.53 23.39
N ALA A 63 -10.88 26.15 22.13
CA ALA A 63 -9.80 25.87 21.18
C ALA A 63 -9.11 27.17 20.75
N ARG A 64 -7.77 27.13 20.71
CA ARG A 64 -6.88 28.24 20.34
C ARG A 64 -7.23 28.81 18.96
N SER A 65 -7.56 30.11 18.91
CA SER A 65 -8.00 30.82 17.72
C SER A 65 -6.98 30.76 16.57
N ARG A 66 -7.36 30.15 15.45
CA ARG A 66 -6.63 30.22 14.17
C ARG A 66 -7.04 31.49 13.43
N LYS A 67 -6.06 32.24 12.92
CA LYS A 67 -6.29 33.51 12.20
C LYS A 67 -7.08 33.27 10.91
N ARG A 68 -8.26 33.87 10.80
CA ARG A 68 -9.26 33.73 9.72
C ARG A 68 -8.71 34.17 8.35
N VAL A 69 -8.88 33.36 7.31
CA VAL A 69 -8.63 33.71 5.90
C VAL A 69 -9.84 34.51 5.40
N ARG A 70 -9.60 35.63 4.71
CA ARG A 70 -10.64 36.56 4.25
C ARG A 70 -11.37 35.97 3.03
N GLY A 71 -12.68 35.74 3.14
CA GLY A 71 -13.55 35.34 2.01
C GLY A 71 -14.52 34.18 2.25
N THR A 72 -14.56 33.58 3.44
CA THR A 72 -15.55 32.54 3.77
C THR A 72 -16.88 33.17 4.20
N PRO A 73 -18.04 32.73 3.66
CA PRO A 73 -19.37 33.15 4.13
C PRO A 73 -19.53 32.93 5.65
N ASP A 74 -20.21 33.85 6.33
CA ASP A 74 -20.36 33.94 7.80
C ASP A 74 -21.30 32.89 8.43
N GLU A 75 -21.55 31.77 7.75
CA GLU A 75 -22.30 30.68 8.38
C GLU A 75 -21.33 29.77 9.09
N ASP A 76 -21.12 30.03 10.39
CA ASP A 76 -20.62 29.04 11.34
C ASP A 76 -21.67 27.90 11.42
N GLN A 77 -21.78 27.08 10.38
CA GLN A 77 -22.56 25.86 10.43
C GLN A 77 -21.87 24.95 11.42
N ASP A 78 -22.43 24.84 12.62
CA ASP A 78 -22.00 23.89 13.64
C ASP A 78 -22.10 22.47 13.07
N TYR A 79 -21.00 21.96 12.51
CA TYR A 79 -20.90 20.59 11.98
C TYR A 79 -21.22 19.51 13.02
N ARG A 80 -21.38 19.87 14.29
CA ARG A 80 -21.82 19.00 15.40
C ARG A 80 -23.33 18.93 15.59
N ALA A 81 -24.11 19.79 14.94
CA ALA A 81 -25.58 19.80 15.00
C ALA A 81 -26.24 19.03 13.83
N LEU A 82 -25.45 18.40 12.96
CA LEU A 82 -25.96 17.57 11.87
C LEU A 82 -26.58 16.29 12.46
N ASP A 83 -27.90 16.20 12.42
CA ASP A 83 -28.64 15.04 12.86
C ASP A 83 -28.62 13.92 11.81
N ALA A 84 -29.09 12.73 12.20
CA ALA A 84 -29.15 11.55 11.31
C ALA A 84 -30.04 11.75 10.07
N GLY A 85 -30.87 12.80 10.03
CA GLY A 85 -31.76 13.14 8.92
C GLY A 85 -31.27 14.34 8.10
N THR A 86 -30.08 14.87 8.38
CA THR A 86 -29.57 16.02 7.65
C THR A 86 -29.20 15.60 6.23
N ILE A 87 -29.86 16.22 5.25
CA ILE A 87 -29.67 15.91 3.83
C ILE A 87 -28.39 16.59 3.32
N VAL A 88 -27.49 15.80 2.74
CA VAL A 88 -26.23 16.25 2.15
C VAL A 88 -26.13 15.77 0.70
N GLN A 89 -25.43 16.54 -0.13
CA GLN A 89 -25.27 16.22 -1.55
C GLN A 89 -23.97 15.45 -1.81
N CYS A 90 -24.06 14.39 -2.61
CA CYS A 90 -22.88 13.65 -3.06
C CYS A 90 -22.06 14.49 -4.05
N PRO A 91 -20.76 14.73 -3.85
CA PRO A 91 -19.94 15.53 -4.77
C PRO A 91 -19.65 14.84 -6.12
N ILE A 92 -19.95 13.54 -6.23
CA ILE A 92 -19.68 12.74 -7.43
C ILE A 92 -20.92 12.64 -8.33
N CYS A 93 -22.10 12.38 -7.75
CA CYS A 93 -23.33 12.19 -8.51
C CYS A 93 -24.44 13.21 -8.22
N GLN A 94 -24.18 14.19 -7.34
CA GLN A 94 -25.07 15.30 -6.96
C GLN A 94 -26.45 14.88 -6.45
N ARG A 95 -26.62 13.61 -6.06
CA ARG A 95 -27.82 13.12 -5.39
C ARG A 95 -27.80 13.48 -3.91
N GLU A 96 -28.99 13.76 -3.39
CA GLU A 96 -29.26 14.08 -2.00
C GLU A 96 -29.40 12.79 -1.19
N PHE A 97 -28.69 12.71 -0.06
CA PHE A 97 -28.70 11.56 0.85
C PHE A 97 -28.68 12.05 2.29
N ASP A 98 -29.22 11.27 3.21
CA ASP A 98 -28.99 11.50 4.64
C ASP A 98 -27.49 11.43 4.96
N ALA A 99 -27.03 12.22 5.92
CA ALA A 99 -25.63 12.30 6.33
C ALA A 99 -25.02 10.94 6.75
N ILE A 100 -25.84 9.97 7.13
CA ILE A 100 -25.40 8.59 7.41
C ILE A 100 -25.34 7.75 6.13
N ALA A 101 -26.31 7.93 5.23
CA ALA A 101 -26.44 7.16 3.99
C ALA A 101 -25.37 7.54 2.96
N ILE A 102 -24.88 8.79 2.98
CA ILE A 102 -23.85 9.27 2.03
C ILE A 102 -22.54 8.48 2.14
N ASN A 103 -22.09 8.13 3.34
CA ASN A 103 -20.84 7.37 3.52
C ASN A 103 -20.97 5.98 2.90
N ALA A 104 -22.09 5.31 3.14
CA ALA A 104 -22.37 4.01 2.55
C ALA A 104 -22.61 4.09 1.03
N HIS A 105 -23.09 5.22 0.53
CA HIS A 105 -23.18 5.49 -0.91
C HIS A 105 -21.79 5.65 -1.54
N LEU A 106 -20.88 6.39 -0.89
CA LEU A 106 -19.49 6.56 -1.34
C LEU A 106 -18.74 5.23 -1.36
N ASP A 107 -18.90 4.39 -0.32
CA ASP A 107 -18.24 3.08 -0.22
C ASP A 107 -18.71 2.07 -1.29
N ARG A 108 -19.98 2.16 -1.71
CA ARG A 108 -20.55 1.29 -2.75
C ARG A 108 -20.25 1.77 -4.16
N GLY A 109 -19.72 2.98 -4.30
CA GLY A 109 -19.61 3.69 -5.57
C GLY A 109 -20.98 4.21 -6.03
N CYS A 110 -20.97 5.32 -6.77
CA CYS A 110 -22.18 6.00 -7.22
C CYS A 110 -22.96 5.21 -8.30
N GLY A 111 -23.51 4.05 -7.96
CA GLY A 111 -24.35 3.20 -8.80
C GLY A 111 -25.83 3.61 -8.78
N THR A 112 -26.56 3.21 -9.81
CA THR A 112 -27.97 3.55 -10.10
C THR A 112 -28.97 2.60 -9.47
N GLU A 113 -28.73 2.15 -8.24
CA GLU A 113 -29.67 1.27 -7.55
C GLU A 113 -29.90 1.78 -6.13
N ASP A 114 -31.15 2.19 -5.91
CA ASP A 114 -31.73 2.62 -4.65
C ASP A 114 -31.92 1.37 -3.76
N PRO A 115 -31.14 1.17 -2.68
CA PRO A 115 -31.41 0.10 -1.75
C PRO A 115 -32.22 0.68 -0.59
N GLY A 116 -33.44 0.16 -0.43
CA GLY A 116 -34.31 0.45 0.71
C GLY A 116 -33.63 0.27 2.08
N PRO A 117 -34.33 0.67 3.15
CA PRO A 117 -33.74 0.95 4.46
C PRO A 117 -32.85 -0.18 4.99
N PRO A 118 -31.68 0.15 5.56
CA PRO A 118 -30.70 -0.85 5.98
C PRO A 118 -31.24 -1.66 7.16
N THR A 119 -31.62 -2.92 6.92
CA THR A 119 -31.89 -3.87 8.00
C THR A 119 -30.58 -4.47 8.52
N MET A 120 -30.52 -4.71 9.82
CA MET A 120 -29.37 -5.25 10.57
C MET A 120 -28.82 -6.56 9.96
N ASP A 121 -29.65 -7.31 9.24
CA ASP A 121 -29.30 -8.59 8.60
C ASP A 121 -28.29 -8.46 7.44
N HIS A 122 -28.06 -7.26 6.91
CA HIS A 122 -27.12 -7.05 5.80
C HIS A 122 -25.65 -7.19 6.23
N TRP A 123 -25.32 -6.83 7.48
CA TRP A 123 -23.95 -6.87 8.01
C TRP A 123 -23.44 -8.30 8.23
N LEU A 124 -24.34 -9.21 8.62
CA LEU A 124 -24.02 -10.63 8.82
C LEU A 124 -23.91 -11.41 7.50
N ARG A 125 -24.45 -10.88 6.40
CA ARG A 125 -24.45 -11.54 5.08
C ARG A 125 -23.22 -11.22 4.22
N ALA A 126 -22.36 -10.28 4.64
CA ALA A 126 -21.09 -9.97 3.97
C ALA A 126 -20.09 -11.15 3.98
N SER A 127 -20.34 -12.18 4.79
CA SER A 127 -19.56 -13.43 4.84
C SER A 127 -20.20 -14.59 4.07
N SER A 128 -21.03 -14.31 3.06
CA SER A 128 -21.50 -15.36 2.13
C SER A 128 -20.35 -15.83 1.24
N PRO A 129 -20.25 -17.14 0.92
CA PRO A 129 -19.23 -17.62 0.00
C PRO A 129 -19.36 -16.85 -1.31
N VAL A 130 -18.24 -16.27 -1.72
CA VAL A 130 -18.07 -15.52 -2.95
C VAL A 130 -18.76 -16.24 -4.12
N THR A 131 -19.97 -15.81 -4.42
CA THR A 131 -20.56 -15.99 -5.74
C THR A 131 -20.03 -14.81 -6.54
N HIS A 132 -19.00 -15.09 -7.34
CA HIS A 132 -18.43 -14.11 -8.26
C HIS A 132 -19.54 -13.71 -9.25
N SER A 133 -20.24 -12.60 -8.98
CA SER A 133 -20.87 -11.87 -10.06
C SER A 133 -19.74 -11.41 -10.99
N PRO A 134 -19.92 -11.49 -12.32
CA PRO A 134 -18.85 -11.27 -13.30
C PRO A 134 -18.31 -9.82 -13.34
N GLU A 135 -18.72 -8.97 -12.40
CA GLU A 135 -18.42 -7.54 -12.32
C GLU A 135 -17.59 -7.15 -11.09
N LYS A 136 -17.43 -8.04 -10.10
CA LYS A 136 -16.68 -7.74 -8.88
C LYS A 136 -15.19 -8.00 -9.08
N ARG A 137 -14.36 -6.98 -8.85
CA ARG A 137 -12.89 -7.10 -8.90
C ARG A 137 -12.38 -8.18 -7.96
N LEU A 138 -11.42 -8.97 -8.43
CA LEU A 138 -10.76 -9.99 -7.63
C LEU A 138 -9.67 -9.36 -6.76
N THR A 139 -9.66 -9.69 -5.47
CA THR A 139 -8.61 -9.25 -4.55
C THR A 139 -7.53 -10.32 -4.42
N ARG A 140 -6.27 -9.88 -4.32
CA ARG A 140 -5.14 -10.78 -4.15
C ARG A 140 -5.02 -11.22 -2.68
N PRO A 141 -5.25 -12.50 -2.36
CA PRO A 141 -5.12 -12.98 -0.98
C PRO A 141 -3.65 -13.12 -0.59
N GLN A 142 -3.37 -13.13 0.72
CA GLN A 142 -2.03 -13.42 1.21
C GLN A 142 -1.70 -14.91 1.07
N TYR A 143 -0.91 -15.26 0.05
CA TYR A 143 -0.65 -16.63 -0.37
C TYR A 143 0.13 -17.48 0.64
N GLN A 144 1.03 -16.86 1.41
CA GLN A 144 1.89 -17.59 2.35
C GLN A 144 1.08 -18.28 3.46
N LEU A 145 -0.01 -17.64 3.90
CA LEU A 145 -0.91 -18.16 4.92
C LEU A 145 -1.91 -19.20 4.39
N LYS A 146 -2.04 -19.35 3.08
CA LYS A 146 -2.94 -20.33 2.49
C LYS A 146 -2.27 -21.69 2.43
N THR A 147 -2.95 -22.72 2.90
CA THR A 147 -2.48 -24.11 2.71
C THR A 147 -2.66 -24.52 1.24
N GLU A 148 -2.01 -25.60 0.82
CA GLU A 148 -2.23 -26.14 -0.53
C GLU A 148 -3.71 -26.51 -0.77
N ARG A 149 -4.38 -27.04 0.26
CA ARG A 149 -5.83 -27.33 0.21
C ARG A 149 -6.65 -26.07 -0.06
N ASP A 150 -6.32 -24.96 0.60
CA ASP A 150 -7.03 -23.69 0.38
C ASP A 150 -6.74 -23.10 -0.99
N MET A 151 -5.53 -23.27 -1.51
CA MET A 151 -5.18 -22.87 -2.87
C MET A 151 -6.00 -23.64 -3.91
N ARG A 152 -6.20 -24.96 -3.72
CA ARG A 152 -7.07 -25.77 -4.59
C ARG A 152 -8.51 -25.28 -4.56
N LYS A 153 -9.07 -25.06 -3.37
CA LYS A 153 -10.45 -24.52 -3.20
C LYS A 153 -10.62 -23.18 -3.92
N LEU A 154 -9.62 -22.31 -3.82
CA LEU A 154 -9.67 -20.98 -4.39
C LEU A 154 -9.62 -21.00 -5.93
N LEU A 155 -8.82 -21.90 -6.51
CA LEU A 155 -8.80 -22.13 -7.96
C LEU A 155 -10.07 -22.83 -8.46
N GLU A 156 -10.61 -23.78 -7.69
CA GLU A 156 -11.85 -24.49 -7.99
C GLU A 156 -13.06 -23.55 -8.02
N ALA A 157 -13.14 -22.59 -7.09
CA ALA A 157 -14.15 -21.54 -7.09
C ALA A 157 -14.14 -20.69 -8.37
N LEU A 158 -12.96 -20.53 -8.99
CA LEU A 158 -12.77 -19.78 -10.24
C LEU A 158 -12.87 -20.66 -11.49
N GLN A 159 -13.13 -21.96 -11.33
CA GLN A 159 -13.12 -22.96 -12.40
C GLN A 159 -11.79 -22.95 -13.16
N LEU A 160 -10.69 -22.99 -12.41
CA LEU A 160 -9.33 -23.07 -12.92
C LEU A 160 -8.70 -24.41 -12.55
N PRO A 161 -7.76 -24.94 -13.36
CA PRO A 161 -7.06 -26.18 -13.04
C PRO A 161 -6.36 -26.11 -11.67
N THR A 162 -6.42 -27.18 -10.90
CA THR A 162 -5.74 -27.33 -9.59
C THR A 162 -4.47 -28.18 -9.66
N SER A 163 -3.93 -28.37 -10.87
CA SER A 163 -2.73 -29.18 -11.10
C SER A 163 -1.45 -28.43 -10.73
N GLY A 164 -0.43 -29.18 -10.31
CA GLY A 164 0.89 -28.67 -9.94
C GLY A 164 1.11 -28.57 -8.43
N ASN A 165 2.28 -28.07 -8.04
CA ASN A 165 2.60 -27.76 -6.65
C ASN A 165 1.90 -26.48 -6.18
N LYS A 166 1.99 -26.16 -4.87
CA LYS A 166 1.42 -24.94 -4.29
C LYS A 166 1.87 -23.67 -5.03
N ASP A 167 3.15 -23.57 -5.40
CA ASP A 167 3.69 -22.38 -6.07
C ASP A 167 3.07 -22.19 -7.46
N ARG A 168 2.92 -23.25 -8.25
CA ARG A 168 2.22 -23.19 -9.55
C ARG A 168 0.76 -22.77 -9.40
N MET A 169 0.07 -23.25 -8.37
CA MET A 169 -1.30 -22.82 -8.07
C MET A 169 -1.36 -21.33 -7.66
N VAL A 170 -0.38 -20.86 -6.89
CA VAL A 170 -0.24 -19.45 -6.51
C VAL A 170 0.00 -18.59 -7.74
N GLU A 171 0.94 -18.97 -8.61
CA GLU A 171 1.28 -18.25 -9.84
C GLU A 171 0.08 -18.16 -10.80
N ARG A 172 -0.63 -19.28 -10.98
CA ARG A 172 -1.87 -19.36 -11.76
C ARG A 172 -2.92 -18.39 -11.23
N HIS A 173 -3.19 -18.44 -9.92
CA HIS A 173 -4.17 -17.53 -9.33
C HIS A 173 -3.74 -16.07 -9.45
N ARG A 174 -2.47 -15.77 -9.21
CA ARG A 174 -1.89 -14.42 -9.34
C ARG A 174 -2.10 -13.87 -10.75
N HIS A 175 -1.77 -14.64 -11.77
CA HIS A 175 -1.93 -14.22 -13.14
C HIS A 175 -3.41 -14.06 -13.52
N TRP A 176 -4.27 -14.98 -13.08
CA TRP A 176 -5.71 -14.87 -13.29
C TRP A 176 -6.31 -13.58 -12.71
N VAL A 177 -5.95 -13.22 -11.46
CA VAL A 177 -6.41 -11.97 -10.83
C VAL A 177 -6.00 -10.75 -11.66
N ASN A 178 -4.74 -10.70 -12.10
CA ASN A 178 -4.26 -9.59 -12.92
C ASN A 178 -4.99 -9.53 -14.27
N LEU A 179 -5.12 -10.66 -14.95
CA LEU A 179 -5.76 -10.76 -16.26
C LEU A 179 -7.24 -10.38 -16.19
N TYR A 180 -7.94 -10.88 -15.17
CA TYR A 180 -9.36 -10.61 -14.97
C TYR A 180 -9.62 -9.16 -14.55
N ASN A 181 -8.83 -8.60 -13.64
CA ASN A 181 -8.98 -7.21 -13.23
C ASN A 181 -8.64 -6.25 -14.38
N ALA A 182 -7.58 -6.52 -15.16
CA ALA A 182 -7.27 -5.74 -16.36
C ALA A 182 -8.42 -5.79 -17.39
N ASN A 183 -9.08 -6.95 -17.52
CA ASN A 183 -10.27 -7.08 -18.35
C ASN A 183 -11.46 -6.26 -17.82
N LEU A 184 -11.63 -6.14 -16.50
CA LEU A 184 -12.65 -5.27 -15.91
C LEU A 184 -12.34 -3.78 -16.11
N ASP A 185 -11.06 -3.41 -16.08
CA ASP A 185 -10.57 -2.05 -16.32
C ASP A 185 -10.73 -1.63 -17.79
N ALA A 186 -10.81 -2.58 -18.72
CA ALA A 186 -11.11 -2.31 -20.11
C ALA A 186 -12.56 -1.83 -20.32
N ALA A 187 -12.76 -1.00 -21.34
CA ALA A 187 -14.08 -0.54 -21.76
C ALA A 187 -15.02 -1.74 -22.03
N PRO A 188 -16.33 -1.67 -21.69
CA PRO A 188 -17.26 -2.79 -21.84
C PRO A 188 -17.25 -3.45 -23.22
N ALA A 189 -17.07 -2.66 -24.30
CA ALA A 189 -17.01 -3.15 -25.67
C ALA A 189 -15.75 -3.96 -26.00
N LEU A 190 -14.67 -3.79 -25.23
CA LEU A 190 -13.38 -4.47 -25.44
C LEU A 190 -13.15 -5.63 -24.44
N ARG A 191 -14.11 -5.88 -23.54
CA ARG A 191 -13.97 -6.96 -22.55
C ARG A 191 -13.98 -8.32 -23.23
N ALA A 192 -12.95 -9.09 -22.95
CA ALA A 192 -12.89 -10.49 -23.34
C ALA A 192 -13.84 -11.34 -22.49
N SER A 193 -14.37 -12.39 -23.10
CA SER A 193 -15.20 -13.39 -22.43
C SER A 193 -14.36 -14.27 -21.50
N LEU A 194 -14.99 -14.81 -20.45
CA LEU A 194 -14.32 -15.71 -19.50
C LEU A 194 -13.58 -16.90 -20.16
N PRO A 195 -14.12 -17.58 -21.20
CA PRO A 195 -13.37 -18.61 -21.91
C PRO A 195 -12.13 -18.10 -22.63
N SER A 196 -12.17 -16.87 -23.17
CA SER A 196 -11.01 -16.22 -23.80
C SER A 196 -9.91 -15.95 -22.77
N LEU A 197 -10.28 -15.41 -21.59
CA LEU A 197 -9.32 -15.21 -20.49
C LEU A 197 -8.68 -16.52 -20.04
N ARG A 198 -9.45 -17.62 -19.95
CA ARG A 198 -8.89 -18.95 -19.62
C ARG A 198 -7.91 -19.44 -20.69
N LYS A 199 -8.19 -19.22 -21.98
CA LYS A 199 -7.23 -19.55 -23.05
C LYS A 199 -5.94 -18.74 -22.93
N GLN A 200 -6.05 -17.44 -22.63
CA GLN A 200 -4.89 -16.57 -22.41
C GLN A 200 -4.06 -17.05 -21.21
N LEU A 201 -4.70 -17.42 -20.09
CA LEU A 201 -4.03 -18.02 -18.93
C LEU A 201 -3.26 -19.29 -19.33
N THR A 202 -3.88 -20.21 -20.08
CA THR A 202 -3.20 -21.44 -20.52
C THR A 202 -2.02 -21.16 -21.45
N GLN A 203 -2.13 -20.19 -22.35
CA GLN A 203 -1.02 -19.78 -23.23
C GLN A 203 0.13 -19.17 -22.42
N TRP A 204 -0.20 -18.35 -21.43
CA TRP A 204 0.77 -17.80 -20.51
C TRP A 204 1.45 -18.90 -19.68
N GLU A 205 0.72 -19.88 -19.16
CA GLU A 205 1.33 -20.99 -18.39
C GLU A 205 2.34 -21.79 -19.22
N ARG A 206 2.03 -22.03 -20.51
CA ARG A 206 2.93 -22.73 -21.44
C ARG A 206 4.21 -21.93 -21.67
N SER A 207 4.10 -20.62 -21.96
CA SER A 207 5.26 -19.78 -22.21
C SER A 207 6.07 -19.49 -20.94
N HIS A 208 5.42 -19.37 -19.79
CA HIS A 208 6.07 -19.08 -18.51
C HIS A 208 6.82 -20.30 -17.95
N GLY A 209 6.29 -21.52 -18.15
CA GLY A 209 7.01 -22.75 -17.87
C GLY A 209 8.33 -22.85 -18.67
N GLU A 210 8.31 -22.39 -19.91
CA GLU A 210 9.49 -22.41 -20.78
C GLU A 210 10.48 -21.26 -20.48
N MET A 211 10.00 -20.07 -20.14
CA MET A 211 10.86 -18.95 -19.74
C MET A 211 11.56 -19.19 -18.40
N THR A 212 10.87 -19.74 -17.40
CA THR A 212 11.48 -20.05 -16.09
C THR A 212 12.59 -21.11 -16.21
N ALA A 213 12.44 -22.08 -17.11
CA ALA A 213 13.48 -23.06 -17.41
C ALA A 213 14.67 -22.47 -18.20
N LYS A 214 14.44 -21.48 -19.07
CA LYS A 214 15.48 -20.85 -19.90
C LYS A 214 16.20 -19.67 -19.24
N ASN A 215 15.56 -19.00 -18.29
CA ASN A 215 16.10 -17.79 -17.62
C ASN A 215 16.99 -18.07 -16.41
N VAL A 216 17.17 -19.34 -16.02
CA VAL A 216 18.20 -19.71 -15.04
C VAL A 216 19.42 -20.19 -15.85
N PRO A 217 20.35 -19.30 -16.23
CA PRO A 217 21.58 -19.73 -16.88
C PRO A 217 22.30 -20.67 -15.92
N THR A 218 22.55 -21.90 -16.38
CA THR A 218 23.35 -22.85 -15.62
C THR A 218 24.73 -22.25 -15.36
N GLU A 219 25.38 -22.63 -14.26
CA GLU A 219 26.72 -22.14 -13.92
C GLU A 219 27.71 -22.31 -15.08
N LYS A 220 27.58 -23.40 -15.84
CA LYS A 220 28.38 -23.69 -17.03
C LYS A 220 28.11 -22.70 -18.18
N GLN A 221 26.85 -22.35 -18.42
CA GLN A 221 26.45 -21.36 -19.43
C GLN A 221 26.92 -19.96 -19.02
N ALA A 222 26.78 -19.59 -17.75
CA ALA A 222 27.27 -18.31 -17.24
C ALA A 222 28.79 -18.18 -17.41
N LYS A 223 29.57 -19.21 -17.05
CA LYS A 223 31.04 -19.23 -17.25
C LYS A 223 31.42 -19.16 -18.73
N ALA A 224 30.72 -19.89 -19.60
CA ALA A 224 30.99 -19.85 -21.04
C ALA A 224 30.70 -18.46 -21.63
N TRP A 225 29.61 -17.82 -21.21
CA TRP A 225 29.25 -16.49 -21.65
C TRP A 225 30.24 -15.42 -21.15
N LEU A 226 30.70 -15.51 -19.89
CA LEU A 226 31.77 -14.67 -19.36
C LEU A 226 33.07 -14.79 -20.17
N LYS A 227 33.46 -16.02 -20.54
CA LYS A 227 34.65 -16.26 -21.36
C LYS A 227 34.49 -15.69 -22.78
N ALA A 228 33.34 -15.88 -23.41
CA ALA A 228 33.07 -15.37 -24.75
C ALA A 228 33.08 -13.82 -24.80
N ASN A 229 32.60 -13.17 -23.74
CA ASN A 229 32.51 -11.71 -23.66
C ASN A 229 33.67 -11.06 -22.90
N GLN A 230 34.74 -11.80 -22.61
CA GLN A 230 35.85 -11.31 -21.79
C GLN A 230 36.49 -10.03 -22.36
N HIS A 231 36.63 -9.94 -23.68
CA HIS A 231 37.18 -8.77 -24.37
C HIS A 231 36.31 -7.51 -24.20
N ALA A 232 34.98 -7.66 -24.31
CA ALA A 232 34.05 -6.54 -24.11
C ALA A 232 34.15 -6.00 -22.67
N TYR A 233 34.33 -6.90 -21.68
CA TYR A 233 34.57 -6.48 -20.30
C TYR A 233 35.90 -5.77 -20.12
N THR A 234 36.98 -6.26 -20.73
CA THR A 234 38.28 -5.59 -20.63
C THR A 234 38.24 -4.19 -21.24
N ASP A 235 37.55 -4.02 -22.37
CA ASP A 235 37.42 -2.72 -23.05
C ASP A 235 36.60 -1.73 -22.22
N LEU A 236 35.47 -2.18 -21.66
CA LEU A 236 34.66 -1.36 -20.76
C LEU A 236 35.41 -0.97 -19.48
N ILE A 237 36.20 -1.89 -18.92
CA ILE A 237 37.05 -1.59 -17.75
C ILE A 237 38.12 -0.55 -18.12
N ALA A 238 38.73 -0.66 -19.31
CA ALA A 238 39.72 0.31 -19.77
C ALA A 238 39.11 1.70 -19.97
N GLN A 239 37.93 1.78 -20.60
CA GLN A 239 37.19 3.04 -20.77
C GLN A 239 36.76 3.66 -19.43
N ALA A 240 36.29 2.85 -18.49
CA ALA A 240 35.95 3.33 -17.15
C ALA A 240 37.19 3.87 -16.42
N ARG A 241 38.34 3.19 -16.54
CA ARG A 241 39.60 3.64 -15.94
C ARG A 241 40.14 4.92 -16.56
N SER A 242 39.98 5.13 -17.87
CA SER A 242 40.45 6.36 -18.52
C SER A 242 39.58 7.58 -18.22
N THR A 243 38.29 7.37 -17.97
CA THR A 243 37.32 8.45 -17.66
C THR A 243 37.24 8.79 -16.18
N LEU A 244 37.76 7.93 -15.29
CA LEU A 244 37.77 8.12 -13.85
C LEU A 244 38.48 9.42 -13.40
N PRO A 245 39.71 9.73 -13.86
CA PRO A 245 40.44 10.91 -13.39
C PRO A 245 39.74 12.22 -13.79
N SER A 246 39.20 12.26 -15.02
CA SER A 246 38.45 13.41 -15.52
C SER A 246 37.19 13.63 -14.70
N ASN A 247 36.39 12.59 -14.46
CA ASN A 247 35.18 12.67 -13.62
C ASN A 247 35.48 13.11 -12.20
N ILE A 248 36.55 12.60 -11.58
CA ILE A 248 36.97 13.00 -10.23
C ILE A 248 37.34 14.48 -10.21
N SER A 249 38.08 14.95 -11.22
CA SER A 249 38.48 16.36 -11.31
C SER A 249 37.31 17.31 -11.56
N GLU A 250 36.31 16.88 -12.33
CA GLU A 250 35.08 17.64 -12.59
C GLU A 250 34.21 17.71 -11.33
N HIS A 251 34.05 16.60 -10.61
CA HIS A 251 33.34 16.57 -9.33
C HIS A 251 34.00 17.46 -8.27
N ALA A 252 35.34 17.46 -8.17
CA ALA A 252 36.07 18.32 -7.24
C ALA A 252 35.82 19.81 -7.52
N LYS A 253 35.98 20.23 -8.79
CA LYS A 253 35.73 21.62 -9.23
C LYS A 253 34.29 22.08 -9.02
N ASN A 254 33.32 21.16 -9.14
CA ASN A 254 31.92 21.48 -8.96
C ASN A 254 31.49 21.50 -7.47
N SER A 255 32.32 20.97 -6.56
CA SER A 255 32.08 21.05 -5.11
C SER A 255 32.65 22.31 -4.44
N GLU A 256 33.57 23.01 -5.11
CA GLU A 256 34.17 24.28 -4.65
C GLU A 256 33.42 25.53 -5.14
N LYS A 257 32.23 25.36 -5.72
CA LYS A 257 31.36 26.42 -6.24
C LYS A 257 30.05 26.48 -5.45
#